data_AF-A0A8M1GDB1-F1
#
_entry.id   AF-A0A8M1GDB1-F1
#
_cell.length_a   1.000
_cell.length_b   1.000
_cell.length_c   1.000
_cell.angle_alpha   90.00
_cell.angle_beta   90.00
_cell.angle_gamma   90.00
#
_symmetry.space_group_name_H-M   'P 1'
#
loop_
_entity.id
_entity.type
_entity.pdbx_description
1 polymer ?
#
loop_
_entity_poly.entity_id
_entity_poly.type
_entity_poly.pdbx_seq_one_letter_code
_entity_poly.pdbx_strand_id
1 'polypeptide(L)'
;MKSRIPVVLLACGSFNPITNMHLRLFEVARDHLHQTGMYQVIGGIISPVNDNYRKKDLVAAHHRVAMARLALQTSDWVRVDPWESEQVQWMETVKVLSHLVENCLSSPGSKGAEPCTRKPADAPPGSPSWPVGEPGFSPGSLAPSQTLSPEIGVSQDKSELWATRCAVARFPSLKSERHHHSELLRSLPQTEGLDHGRARSTAPTAVPELKLLCGADVLKTFQTPNLWKDAHIQEIVEKFGVVCVSRMGHNPKEYISGSPILHRYRHNIHLAREPVQNELSSTYVRRALSQGHSVKYLLPDAVITYIKDHNLYTRDGSCKGSGTQRNEGKTSWGEPATPPRSSS
;
A
#
# COMPACT_ATOMS: atom_id res chain seq x y z
N MET A 1 5.87 -33.75 6.99
CA MET A 1 5.18 -32.45 6.85
C MET A 1 5.00 -32.21 5.36
N LYS A 2 3.81 -31.82 4.88
CA LYS A 2 3.64 -31.46 3.47
C LYS A 2 4.48 -30.21 3.19
N SER A 3 5.32 -30.26 2.16
CA SER A 3 6.05 -29.07 1.69
C SER A 3 5.01 -28.03 1.23
N ARG A 4 5.08 -26.82 1.78
CA ARG A 4 4.22 -25.71 1.35
C ARG A 4 4.83 -25.03 0.14
N ILE A 5 3.98 -24.52 -0.74
CA ILE A 5 4.40 -23.76 -1.92
C ILE A 5 4.82 -22.35 -1.47
N PRO A 6 6.09 -21.94 -1.66
CA PRO A 6 6.49 -20.57 -1.35
C PRO A 6 5.83 -19.57 -2.31
N VAL A 7 5.29 -18.47 -1.79
CA VAL A 7 4.57 -17.46 -2.58
C VAL A 7 5.06 -16.05 -2.28
N VAL A 8 5.19 -15.24 -3.31
CA VAL A 8 5.35 -13.78 -3.23
C VAL A 8 4.06 -13.10 -3.71
N LEU A 9 3.59 -12.10 -2.98
CA LEU A 9 2.41 -11.30 -3.34
C LEU A 9 2.83 -9.99 -4.00
N LEU A 10 2.29 -9.68 -5.18
CA LEU A 10 2.51 -8.41 -5.88
C LEU A 10 1.24 -7.57 -5.87
N ALA A 11 1.28 -6.35 -5.33
CA ALA A 11 0.22 -5.36 -5.52
C ALA A 11 0.71 -4.25 -6.45
N CYS A 12 0.20 -4.22 -7.68
CA CYS A 12 0.32 -3.08 -8.59
C CYS A 12 -0.77 -2.06 -8.31
N GLY A 13 -0.46 -0.77 -8.41
CA GLY A 13 -1.45 0.27 -8.19
C GLY A 13 -0.91 1.68 -8.22
N SER A 14 -1.82 2.66 -8.15
CA SER A 14 -1.41 4.06 -8.11
C SER A 14 -0.71 4.42 -6.80
N PHE A 15 -1.23 3.95 -5.65
CA PHE A 15 -0.77 4.34 -4.30
C PHE A 15 -0.67 5.87 -4.15
N ASN A 16 -1.78 6.56 -4.42
CA ASN A 16 -1.84 8.02 -4.57
C ASN A 16 -2.79 8.70 -3.56
N PRO A 17 -2.47 8.75 -2.26
CA PRO A 17 -1.33 8.11 -1.59
C PRO A 17 -1.63 6.64 -1.21
N ILE A 18 -0.60 5.91 -0.77
CA ILE A 18 -0.78 4.64 -0.03
C ILE A 18 -1.59 4.90 1.26
N THR A 19 -2.34 3.91 1.73
CA THR A 19 -3.20 4.02 2.93
C THR A 19 -3.10 2.75 3.77
N ASN A 20 -3.61 2.79 5.01
CA ASN A 20 -3.66 1.61 5.88
C ASN A 20 -4.46 0.45 5.27
N MET A 21 -5.40 0.71 4.35
CA MET A 21 -6.09 -0.33 3.61
C MET A 21 -5.16 -1.12 2.68
N HIS A 22 -4.23 -0.44 2.00
CA HIS A 22 -3.30 -1.12 1.11
C HIS A 22 -2.38 -2.06 1.90
N LEU A 23 -1.94 -1.64 3.08
CA LEU A 23 -1.15 -2.46 3.99
C LEU A 23 -1.99 -3.65 4.50
N ARG A 24 -3.24 -3.40 4.90
CA ARG A 24 -4.18 -4.42 5.35
C ARG A 24 -4.42 -5.49 4.29
N LEU A 25 -4.45 -5.12 3.01
CA LEU A 25 -4.63 -6.03 1.88
C LEU A 25 -3.59 -7.17 1.90
N PHE A 26 -2.33 -6.83 2.18
CA PHE A 26 -1.24 -7.82 2.29
C PHE A 26 -1.43 -8.75 3.46
N GLU A 27 -1.76 -8.23 4.65
CA GLU A 27 -1.97 -9.03 5.86
C GLU A 27 -3.11 -10.04 5.67
N VAL A 28 -4.26 -9.61 5.13
CA VAL A 28 -5.42 -10.48 4.90
C VAL A 28 -5.10 -11.57 3.88
N ALA A 29 -4.40 -11.22 2.80
CA ALA A 29 -4.02 -12.18 1.77
C ALA A 29 -3.01 -13.20 2.31
N ARG A 30 -2.05 -12.77 3.12
CA ARG A 30 -1.07 -13.64 3.78
C ARG A 30 -1.75 -14.64 4.69
N ASP A 31 -2.60 -14.16 5.59
CA ASP A 31 -3.35 -15.01 6.52
C ASP A 31 -4.22 -16.02 5.77
N HIS A 32 -4.94 -15.56 4.74
CA HIS A 32 -5.78 -16.43 3.92
C HIS A 32 -4.98 -17.56 3.25
N LEU A 33 -3.85 -17.24 2.61
CA LEU A 33 -3.01 -18.24 1.97
C LEU A 33 -2.40 -19.23 2.96
N HIS A 34 -1.92 -18.76 4.12
CA HIS A 34 -1.40 -19.63 5.17
C HIS A 34 -2.47 -20.55 5.76
N GLN A 35 -3.70 -20.06 5.93
CA GLN A 35 -4.84 -20.85 6.43
C GLN A 35 -5.22 -22.02 5.51
N THR A 36 -4.94 -21.93 4.20
CA THR A 36 -5.15 -23.07 3.28
C THR A 36 -4.26 -24.27 3.63
N GLY A 37 -3.15 -24.05 4.35
CA GLY A 37 -2.13 -25.06 4.62
C GLY A 37 -1.28 -25.46 3.41
N MET A 38 -1.59 -24.93 2.21
CA MET A 38 -0.89 -25.24 0.96
C MET A 38 0.26 -24.27 0.67
N TYR A 39 0.11 -23.00 1.06
CA TYR A 39 1.04 -21.94 0.71
C TYR A 39 1.81 -21.41 1.92
N GLN A 40 3.02 -20.93 1.65
CA GLN A 40 3.83 -20.14 2.57
C GLN A 40 4.19 -18.83 1.89
N VAL A 41 3.50 -17.75 2.24
CA VAL A 41 3.90 -16.40 1.80
C VAL A 41 5.26 -16.05 2.41
N ILE A 42 6.23 -15.78 1.55
CA ILE A 42 7.63 -15.47 1.90
C ILE A 42 8.00 -14.01 1.60
N GLY A 43 7.13 -13.25 0.93
CA GLY A 43 7.36 -11.84 0.63
C GLY A 43 6.16 -11.13 0.02
N GLY A 44 6.14 -9.81 0.15
CA GLY A 44 5.19 -8.91 -0.49
C GLY A 44 5.90 -7.80 -1.25
N ILE A 45 5.34 -7.38 -2.37
CA ILE A 45 5.88 -6.33 -3.23
C ILE A 45 4.78 -5.32 -3.55
N ILE A 46 5.01 -4.07 -3.20
CA ILE A 46 4.24 -2.92 -3.69
C ILE A 46 4.95 -2.36 -4.93
N SER A 47 4.24 -2.31 -6.06
CA SER A 47 4.73 -1.74 -7.32
C SER A 47 3.92 -0.52 -7.72
N PRO A 48 4.41 0.71 -7.44
CA PRO A 48 3.75 1.93 -7.85
C PRO A 48 3.75 2.11 -9.37
N VAL A 49 2.59 2.45 -9.92
CA VAL A 49 2.42 2.64 -11.37
C VAL A 49 3.28 3.77 -11.91
N ASN A 50 3.65 3.68 -13.19
CA ASN A 50 4.30 4.75 -13.95
C ASN A 50 3.45 6.03 -14.07
N ASP A 51 4.10 7.21 -14.14
CA ASP A 51 3.41 8.50 -14.30
C ASP A 51 2.69 8.62 -15.66
N ASN A 52 3.18 7.92 -16.70
CA ASN A 52 2.53 7.85 -18.01
C ASN A 52 1.23 7.02 -18.01
N TYR A 53 0.79 6.50 -16.87
CA TYR A 53 -0.57 5.98 -16.70
C TYR A 53 -1.64 7.07 -16.89
N ARG A 54 -1.27 8.36 -16.77
CA ARG A 54 -2.13 9.53 -17.06
C ARG A 54 -3.46 9.53 -16.28
N LYS A 55 -3.48 8.91 -15.10
CA LYS A 55 -4.63 9.01 -14.19
C LYS A 55 -4.76 10.43 -13.67
N LYS A 56 -5.99 10.95 -13.61
CA LYS A 56 -6.30 12.25 -13.03
C LYS A 56 -5.77 12.35 -11.58
N ASP A 57 -5.18 13.49 -11.24
CA ASP A 57 -4.62 13.82 -9.92
C ASP A 57 -3.47 12.90 -9.46
N LEU A 58 -2.83 12.17 -10.37
CA LEU A 58 -1.67 11.33 -10.06
C LEU A 58 -0.45 12.21 -9.79
N VAL A 59 0.06 12.20 -8.54
CA VAL A 59 1.33 12.87 -8.23
C VAL A 59 2.50 12.07 -8.77
N ALA A 60 3.64 12.74 -8.96
CA ALA A 60 4.85 12.15 -9.50
C ALA A 60 5.26 10.85 -8.77
N ALA A 61 5.77 9.89 -9.52
CA ALA A 61 6.01 8.54 -9.02
C ALA A 61 6.99 8.50 -7.86
N HIS A 62 8.02 9.36 -7.87
CA HIS A 62 9.00 9.44 -6.79
C HIS A 62 8.35 9.76 -5.43
N HIS A 63 7.31 10.61 -5.39
CA HIS A 63 6.56 10.86 -4.15
C HIS A 63 5.79 9.61 -3.70
N ARG A 64 5.17 8.89 -4.64
CA ARG A 64 4.39 7.68 -4.33
C ARG A 64 5.27 6.54 -3.85
N VAL A 65 6.44 6.36 -4.48
CA VAL A 65 7.48 5.43 -4.04
C VAL A 65 8.00 5.81 -2.65
N ALA A 66 8.30 7.09 -2.40
CA ALA A 66 8.76 7.55 -1.09
C ALA A 66 7.71 7.29 0.00
N MET A 67 6.45 7.66 -0.22
CA MET A 67 5.36 7.37 0.70
C MET A 67 5.16 5.88 0.95
N ALA A 68 5.25 5.03 -0.09
CA ALA A 68 5.17 3.58 0.06
C ALA A 68 6.32 3.02 0.91
N ARG A 69 7.54 3.53 0.74
CA ARG A 69 8.70 3.14 1.57
C ARG A 69 8.52 3.56 3.03
N LEU A 70 8.04 4.78 3.27
CA LEU A 70 7.72 5.27 4.61
C LEU A 70 6.63 4.43 5.28
N ALA A 71 5.59 4.05 4.54
CA ALA A 71 4.51 3.21 5.04
C ALA A 71 4.95 1.80 5.44
N LEU A 72 6.04 1.30 4.84
CA LEU A 72 6.55 -0.05 5.04
C LEU A 72 7.76 -0.12 5.97
N GLN A 73 8.17 0.98 6.62
CA GLN A 73 9.32 0.99 7.53
C GLN A 73 9.22 -0.01 8.68
N THR A 74 7.99 -0.34 9.11
CA THR A 74 7.73 -1.30 10.18
C THR A 74 7.37 -2.69 9.67
N SER A 75 7.33 -2.90 8.35
CA SER A 75 7.06 -4.22 7.76
C SER A 75 8.37 -4.99 7.63
N ASP A 76 8.35 -6.26 8.03
CA ASP A 76 9.48 -7.19 7.92
C ASP A 76 9.42 -8.07 6.65
N TRP A 77 8.32 -8.02 5.91
CA TRP A 77 8.06 -8.95 4.81
C TRP A 77 7.55 -8.31 3.51
N VAL A 78 7.10 -7.04 3.55
CA VAL A 78 6.65 -6.31 2.36
C VAL A 78 7.66 -5.22 2.00
N ARG A 79 8.05 -5.16 0.73
CA ARG A 79 8.95 -4.13 0.18
C ARG A 79 8.31 -3.34 -0.96
N VAL A 80 8.90 -2.20 -1.28
CA VAL A 80 8.57 -1.45 -2.51
C VAL A 80 9.52 -1.86 -3.62
N ASP A 81 8.99 -2.06 -4.82
CA ASP A 81 9.76 -2.19 -6.05
C ASP A 81 9.45 -1.01 -6.98
N PRO A 82 10.43 -0.12 -7.26
CA PRO A 82 10.18 1.06 -8.09
C PRO A 82 10.30 0.77 -9.59
N TRP A 83 10.63 -0.44 -10.02
CA TRP A 83 10.93 -0.74 -11.43
C TRP A 83 9.82 -0.29 -12.39
N GLU A 84 8.55 -0.57 -12.06
CA GLU A 84 7.40 -0.15 -12.88
C GLU A 84 7.33 1.39 -13.02
N SER A 85 7.55 2.10 -11.92
CA SER A 85 7.55 3.56 -11.92
C SER A 85 8.73 4.20 -12.64
N GLU A 86 9.85 3.49 -12.75
CA GLU A 86 11.08 3.97 -13.38
C GLU A 86 11.10 3.74 -14.90
N GLN A 87 10.12 3.03 -15.46
CA GLN A 87 10.03 2.81 -16.91
C GLN A 87 9.76 4.11 -17.67
N VAL A 88 10.19 4.16 -18.94
CA VAL A 88 9.95 5.32 -19.82
C VAL A 88 8.48 5.44 -20.20
N GLN A 89 7.74 4.33 -20.23
CA GLN A 89 6.33 4.27 -20.61
C GLN A 89 5.52 3.50 -19.58
N TRP A 90 4.19 3.62 -19.65
CA TRP A 90 3.30 2.79 -18.85
C TRP A 90 3.45 1.32 -19.22
N MET A 91 3.41 0.45 -18.20
CA MET A 91 3.56 -0.98 -18.34
C MET A 91 2.25 -1.71 -18.03
N GLU A 92 1.87 -2.65 -18.88
CA GLU A 92 0.81 -3.59 -18.54
C GLU A 92 1.20 -4.45 -17.34
N THR A 93 0.25 -4.71 -16.43
CA THR A 93 0.48 -5.50 -15.20
C THR A 93 1.12 -6.86 -15.47
N VAL A 94 0.73 -7.52 -16.57
CA VAL A 94 1.33 -8.81 -16.97
C VAL A 94 2.83 -8.71 -17.22
N LYS A 95 3.32 -7.58 -17.77
CA LYS A 95 4.76 -7.35 -17.99
C LYS A 95 5.50 -7.12 -16.68
N VAL A 96 4.86 -6.47 -15.70
CA VAL A 96 5.42 -6.30 -14.35
C VAL A 96 5.56 -7.66 -13.65
N LEU A 97 4.54 -8.51 -13.77
CA LEU A 97 4.57 -9.89 -13.24
C LEU A 97 5.70 -10.71 -13.89
N SER A 98 5.82 -10.70 -15.22
CA SER A 98 6.89 -11.40 -15.95
C SER A 98 8.28 -10.90 -15.55
N HIS A 99 8.47 -9.58 -15.45
CA HIS A 99 9.74 -8.97 -15.03
C HIS A 99 10.21 -9.50 -13.67
N LEU A 100 9.30 -9.56 -12.69
CA LEU A 100 9.65 -10.01 -11.33
C LEU A 100 9.97 -11.50 -11.27
N VAL A 101 9.26 -12.34 -12.04
CA VAL A 101 9.59 -13.77 -12.11
C VAL A 101 10.98 -13.97 -12.72
N GLU A 102 11.27 -13.32 -13.84
CA GLU A 102 12.54 -13.47 -14.56
C GLU A 102 13.73 -12.92 -13.76
N ASN A 103 13.59 -11.74 -13.15
CA ASN A 103 14.74 -10.99 -12.62
C ASN A 103 14.86 -11.06 -11.09
N CYS A 104 13.79 -11.37 -10.36
CA CYS A 104 13.82 -11.41 -8.90
C CYS A 104 13.67 -12.81 -8.31
N LEU A 105 12.87 -13.68 -8.93
CA LEU A 105 12.54 -14.99 -8.35
C LEU A 105 13.32 -16.15 -8.99
N SER A 106 13.75 -16.00 -10.24
CA SER A 106 14.48 -17.05 -10.99
C SER A 106 16.00 -17.03 -10.80
N SER A 107 16.55 -16.11 -10.01
CA SER A 107 17.99 -16.06 -9.71
C SER A 107 18.34 -16.95 -8.50
N PRO A 108 18.99 -18.12 -8.69
CA PRO A 108 19.41 -18.96 -7.57
C PRO A 108 20.61 -18.31 -6.86
N GLY A 109 20.37 -17.49 -5.82
CA GLY A 109 21.47 -17.06 -4.94
C GLY A 109 21.40 -15.69 -4.26
N SER A 110 20.34 -14.89 -4.35
CA SER A 110 20.31 -13.63 -3.59
C SER A 110 19.97 -13.87 -2.11
N LYS A 111 20.99 -14.21 -1.32
CA LYS A 111 21.04 -13.75 0.07
C LYS A 111 20.87 -12.24 0.02
N GLY A 112 19.85 -11.71 0.70
CA GLY A 112 19.53 -10.29 0.90
C GLY A 112 20.26 -9.34 -0.04
N ALA A 113 19.62 -8.97 -1.16
CA ALA A 113 20.14 -7.91 -1.99
C ALA A 113 20.21 -6.62 -1.15
N GLU A 114 21.43 -6.19 -0.82
CA GLU A 114 21.69 -4.82 -0.43
C GLU A 114 21.14 -3.88 -1.51
N PRO A 115 20.70 -2.67 -1.13
CA PRO A 115 20.16 -1.72 -2.09
C PRO A 115 21.22 -1.43 -3.16
N CYS A 116 20.84 -1.53 -4.42
CA CYS A 116 21.65 -1.08 -5.55
C CYS A 116 21.85 0.45 -5.43
N THR A 117 22.85 0.88 -4.66
CA THR A 117 23.31 2.26 -4.64
C THR A 117 24.13 2.50 -5.90
N ARG A 118 23.47 2.90 -7.00
CA ARG A 118 24.17 3.66 -8.02
C ARG A 118 24.54 5.01 -7.39
N LYS A 119 25.82 5.36 -7.41
CA LYS A 119 26.31 6.68 -7.03
C LYS A 119 25.55 7.74 -7.85
N PRO A 120 25.05 8.84 -7.25
CA PRO A 120 24.55 9.96 -8.01
C PRO A 120 25.70 10.54 -8.83
N ALA A 121 25.48 10.73 -10.13
CA ALA A 121 26.31 11.58 -10.97
C ALA A 121 26.22 13.03 -10.46
N ASP A 122 27.31 13.76 -10.64
CA ASP A 122 27.65 15.04 -10.03
C ASP A 122 26.49 16.07 -9.97
N ALA A 123 26.22 16.56 -8.76
CA ALA A 123 25.38 17.74 -8.55
C ALA A 123 26.25 19.02 -8.72
N PRO A 124 25.74 20.07 -9.40
CA PRO A 124 26.48 21.32 -9.56
C PRO A 124 26.59 22.10 -8.23
N PRO A 125 27.66 22.88 -8.03
CA PRO A 125 27.93 23.54 -6.76
C PRO A 125 27.04 24.78 -6.59
N GLY A 126 26.39 24.91 -5.44
CA GLY A 126 25.64 26.11 -5.08
C GLY A 126 24.60 25.89 -3.98
N SER A 127 25.06 25.72 -2.74
CA SER A 127 24.20 25.83 -1.56
C SER A 127 24.46 27.17 -0.87
N PRO A 128 23.45 28.01 -0.61
CA PRO A 128 23.55 29.00 0.44
C PRO A 128 23.19 28.36 1.79
N SER A 129 24.10 28.49 2.74
CA SER A 129 23.96 28.17 4.14
C SER A 129 22.84 29.00 4.79
N TRP A 130 21.89 28.35 5.47
CA TRP A 130 20.91 29.03 6.33
C TRP A 130 21.36 28.97 7.79
N PRO A 131 21.37 30.11 8.52
CA PRO A 131 21.79 30.14 9.91
C PRO A 131 20.72 29.55 10.83
N VAL A 132 21.19 28.78 11.81
CA VAL A 132 20.41 28.29 12.94
C VAL A 132 20.15 29.47 13.87
N GLY A 133 18.89 29.93 13.94
CA GLY A 133 18.42 30.89 14.94
C GLY A 133 17.59 30.15 15.99
N GLU A 134 18.08 30.10 17.24
CA GLU A 134 17.30 29.67 18.39
C GLU A 134 16.23 30.70 18.74
N PRO A 135 15.00 30.30 19.13
CA PRO A 135 14.07 31.22 19.75
C PRO A 135 14.30 31.27 21.27
N GLY A 136 14.81 32.42 21.74
CA GLY A 136 14.86 32.78 23.14
C GLY A 136 13.45 32.94 23.73
N PHE A 137 13.19 32.20 24.80
CA PHE A 137 12.03 32.36 25.67
C PHE A 137 12.26 33.54 26.63
N SER A 138 11.23 34.37 26.84
CA SER A 138 11.15 35.29 27.98
C SER A 138 9.72 35.27 28.53
N PRO A 139 9.52 35.16 29.86
CA PRO A 139 8.21 34.99 30.47
C PRO A 139 7.57 36.35 30.79
N GLY A 140 6.36 36.57 30.27
CA GLY A 140 5.50 37.71 30.64
C GLY A 140 4.27 37.22 31.40
N SER A 141 4.21 37.57 32.68
CA SER A 141 3.09 37.37 33.61
C SER A 141 2.01 38.43 33.40
N LEU A 142 0.72 38.05 33.39
CA LEU A 142 -0.39 38.84 33.94
C LEU A 142 -1.64 37.95 34.13
N ALA A 143 -2.27 38.17 35.29
CA ALA A 143 -3.28 37.33 35.96
C ALA A 143 -4.73 37.79 35.63
N PRO A 144 -5.79 37.15 36.20
CA PRO A 144 -7.09 36.94 35.56
C PRO A 144 -8.18 37.94 35.96
N SER A 145 -9.27 37.99 35.18
CA SER A 145 -10.56 38.54 35.63
C SER A 145 -11.69 37.55 35.38
N GLN A 146 -12.37 37.21 36.49
CA GLN A 146 -13.64 36.50 36.56
C GLN A 146 -14.78 37.35 35.99
N THR A 147 -15.92 36.74 35.63
CA THR A 147 -17.24 36.96 36.28
C THR A 147 -18.41 36.35 35.47
N LEU A 148 -19.04 35.34 36.09
CA LEU A 148 -20.47 34.95 36.17
C LEU A 148 -21.37 34.63 34.96
N SER A 149 -22.00 33.45 35.10
CA SER A 149 -23.25 32.94 34.50
C SER A 149 -24.52 33.63 35.07
N PRO A 150 -25.75 33.29 34.61
CA PRO A 150 -26.47 32.06 35.03
C PRO A 150 -27.15 31.31 33.84
N GLU A 151 -27.08 29.96 33.79
CA GLU A 151 -28.08 28.95 34.20
C GLU A 151 -29.52 29.15 33.71
N ILE A 152 -30.04 28.18 32.91
CA ILE A 152 -31.32 27.44 33.10
C ILE A 152 -31.25 26.09 32.32
N GLY A 153 -31.64 24.98 32.96
CA GLY A 153 -32.41 23.92 32.26
C GLY A 153 -31.89 22.48 32.33
N VAL A 154 -32.13 21.82 33.46
CA VAL A 154 -31.93 20.37 33.70
C VAL A 154 -32.91 19.52 32.87
N SER A 155 -32.43 18.39 32.33
CA SER A 155 -33.22 17.16 32.22
C SER A 155 -32.31 15.94 32.40
N GLN A 156 -32.65 15.13 33.40
CA GLN A 156 -32.01 13.86 33.76
C GLN A 156 -32.46 12.75 32.82
N ASP A 157 -31.54 11.85 32.44
CA ASP A 157 -31.76 10.43 32.74
C ASP A 157 -30.43 9.67 32.89
N LYS A 158 -30.52 8.63 33.72
CA LYS A 158 -29.48 7.93 34.45
C LYS A 158 -28.99 6.67 33.72
N SER A 159 -27.69 6.43 33.80
CA SER A 159 -27.04 5.15 34.16
C SER A 159 -25.54 5.36 33.94
N GLU A 160 -24.76 5.70 34.97
CA GLU A 160 -24.14 4.75 35.91
C GLU A 160 -23.35 3.63 35.21
N LEU A 161 -22.17 3.20 35.63
CA LEU A 161 -21.19 3.55 36.64
C LEU A 161 -20.07 2.53 36.37
N TRP A 162 -18.86 2.95 36.02
CA TRP A 162 -17.65 2.37 36.61
C TRP A 162 -16.51 3.38 36.43
N ALA A 163 -16.29 4.15 37.49
CA ALA A 163 -15.10 4.95 37.64
C ALA A 163 -14.01 4.11 38.33
N THR A 164 -12.80 4.68 38.28
CA THR A 164 -11.68 4.49 39.22
C THR A 164 -10.79 3.27 38.93
N ARG A 165 -9.45 3.35 38.96
CA ARG A 165 -8.57 4.26 39.70
C ARG A 165 -7.11 4.17 39.20
N CYS A 166 -6.38 5.23 39.53
CA CYS A 166 -4.99 5.58 39.23
C CYS A 166 -3.91 4.49 39.38
N ALA A 167 -2.87 4.59 38.55
CA ALA A 167 -1.48 4.43 39.00
C ALA A 167 -0.54 5.32 38.18
N VAL A 168 0.03 6.31 38.84
CA VAL A 168 1.22 7.04 38.41
C VAL A 168 2.39 6.07 38.54
N ALA A 169 3.02 5.71 37.44
CA ALA A 169 4.33 5.08 37.44
C ALA A 169 5.22 5.80 36.41
N ARG A 170 6.18 6.56 36.92
CA ARG A 170 7.36 6.99 36.17
C ARG A 170 8.08 5.75 35.65
N PHE A 171 8.22 5.61 34.35
CA PHE A 171 9.16 4.67 33.75
C PHE A 171 10.41 5.43 33.26
N PRO A 172 11.62 5.00 33.66
CA PRO A 172 12.85 5.57 33.15
C PRO A 172 13.16 5.11 31.71
N SER A 173 13.98 5.91 31.05
CA SER A 173 14.48 5.79 29.67
C SER A 173 14.84 4.36 29.24
N LEU A 174 14.22 3.88 28.16
CA LEU A 174 14.60 2.70 27.39
C LEU A 174 15.92 2.93 26.64
N LYS A 175 17.05 2.75 27.33
CA LYS A 175 18.39 2.63 26.71
C LYS A 175 19.20 1.41 27.16
N SER A 176 18.66 0.51 27.99
CA SER A 176 19.47 -0.54 28.64
C SER A 176 19.06 -2.01 28.39
N GLU A 177 18.32 -2.32 27.32
CA GLU A 177 18.03 -3.73 26.98
C GLU A 177 18.91 -4.32 25.86
N ARG A 178 19.75 -3.52 25.19
CA ARG A 178 20.60 -4.00 24.10
C ARG A 178 21.97 -4.56 24.56
N HIS A 179 22.36 -4.34 25.81
CA HIS A 179 23.66 -4.80 26.33
C HIS A 179 23.60 -6.13 27.09
N HIS A 180 22.46 -6.52 27.67
CA HIS A 180 22.36 -7.79 28.39
C HIS A 180 22.13 -9.02 27.48
N HIS A 181 21.69 -8.79 26.23
CA HIS A 181 21.44 -9.88 25.28
C HIS A 181 22.72 -10.35 24.56
N SER A 182 23.79 -9.56 24.56
CA SER A 182 25.09 -9.94 23.95
C SER A 182 25.98 -10.74 24.89
N GLU A 183 25.86 -10.55 26.22
CA GLU A 183 26.69 -11.28 27.21
C GLU A 183 26.19 -12.71 27.49
N LEU A 184 24.88 -12.97 27.38
CA LEU A 184 24.31 -14.32 27.52
C LEU A 184 24.59 -15.23 26.31
N LEU A 185 24.84 -14.66 25.12
CA LEU A 185 25.22 -15.42 23.92
C LEU A 185 26.73 -15.71 23.84
N ARG A 186 27.55 -15.08 24.70
CA ARG A 186 29.02 -15.23 24.70
C ARG A 186 29.54 -16.26 25.70
N SER A 187 28.67 -16.92 26.47
CA SER A 187 29.06 -17.78 27.61
C SER A 187 28.64 -19.25 27.48
N LEU A 188 28.32 -19.75 26.28
CA LEU A 188 28.09 -21.19 26.06
C LEU A 188 29.39 -21.91 25.66
N PRO A 189 29.74 -23.07 26.27
CA PRO A 189 31.03 -23.71 26.05
C PRO A 189 31.17 -24.29 24.65
N GLN A 190 32.36 -24.15 24.06
CA GLN A 190 32.79 -24.90 22.89
C GLN A 190 33.06 -26.36 23.29
N THR A 191 32.30 -27.30 22.74
CA THR A 191 32.64 -28.73 22.75
C THR A 191 33.09 -29.14 21.37
N GLU A 192 34.37 -29.50 21.25
CA GLU A 192 34.93 -30.16 20.08
C GLU A 192 34.46 -31.62 19.97
N GLY A 193 34.33 -32.07 18.72
CA GLY A 193 34.44 -33.48 18.32
C GLY A 193 33.17 -34.34 18.42
N LEU A 194 32.60 -34.70 17.26
CA LEU A 194 32.74 -36.05 16.67
C LEU A 194 31.90 -36.19 15.39
N ASP A 195 32.56 -36.78 14.41
CA ASP A 195 32.19 -37.00 13.02
C ASP A 195 31.01 -37.97 12.85
N HIS A 196 29.81 -37.47 12.53
CA HIS A 196 28.72 -38.27 11.97
C HIS A 196 28.15 -37.54 10.76
N GLY A 197 28.49 -38.04 9.56
CA GLY A 197 27.99 -37.56 8.27
C GLY A 197 26.46 -37.53 8.22
N ARG A 198 25.88 -36.35 8.50
CA ARG A 198 24.49 -36.06 8.18
C ARG A 198 24.47 -35.36 6.85
N ALA A 199 24.12 -36.11 5.80
CA ALA A 199 23.78 -35.55 4.51
C ALA A 199 22.80 -34.38 4.72
N ARG A 200 23.26 -33.15 4.43
CA ARG A 200 22.36 -32.01 4.24
C ARG A 200 21.44 -32.42 3.12
N SER A 201 20.19 -32.74 3.46
CA SER A 201 19.11 -32.81 2.49
C SER A 201 18.94 -31.41 1.92
N THR A 202 19.67 -31.13 0.84
CA THR A 202 19.43 -29.99 -0.03
C THR A 202 18.20 -30.35 -0.85
N ALA A 203 17.02 -30.26 -0.23
CA ALA A 203 15.80 -30.16 -1.01
C ALA A 203 15.98 -28.95 -1.94
N PRO A 204 15.78 -29.09 -3.26
CA PRO A 204 15.84 -27.94 -4.15
C PRO A 204 14.83 -26.91 -3.64
N THR A 205 15.31 -25.72 -3.30
CA THR A 205 14.44 -24.62 -2.87
C THR A 205 13.50 -24.34 -4.04
N ALA A 206 12.25 -24.78 -3.92
CA ALA A 206 11.25 -24.57 -4.96
C ALA A 206 11.19 -23.07 -5.28
N VAL A 207 11.25 -22.72 -6.57
CA VAL A 207 11.10 -21.34 -7.02
C VAL A 207 9.75 -20.83 -6.53
N PRO A 208 9.70 -19.67 -5.84
CA PRO A 208 8.45 -19.14 -5.32
C PRO A 208 7.48 -18.77 -6.45
N GLU A 209 6.20 -19.09 -6.26
CA GLU A 209 5.14 -18.58 -7.12
C GLU A 209 4.93 -17.08 -6.87
N LEU A 210 4.60 -16.34 -7.93
CA LEU A 210 4.19 -14.93 -7.83
C LEU A 210 2.68 -14.85 -8.08
N LYS A 211 1.93 -14.24 -7.14
CA LYS A 211 0.48 -14.00 -7.31
C LYS A 211 0.17 -12.51 -7.29
N LEU A 212 -0.75 -12.08 -8.15
CA LEU A 212 -1.27 -10.72 -8.16
C LEU A 212 -2.25 -10.52 -7.00
N LEU A 213 -1.91 -9.64 -6.07
CA LEU A 213 -2.76 -9.20 -4.97
C LEU A 213 -3.59 -7.99 -5.39
N CYS A 214 -4.91 -8.08 -5.29
CA CYS A 214 -5.80 -6.98 -5.61
C CYS A 214 -7.09 -6.98 -4.78
N GLY A 215 -7.80 -5.85 -4.79
CA GLY A 215 -9.15 -5.76 -4.26
C GLY A 215 -10.21 -6.26 -5.26
N ALA A 216 -11.39 -6.58 -4.76
CA ALA A 216 -12.53 -6.99 -5.59
C ALA A 216 -12.95 -5.96 -6.66
N ASP A 217 -12.67 -4.68 -6.43
CA ASP A 217 -12.86 -3.60 -7.38
C ASP A 217 -11.97 -3.78 -8.61
N VAL A 218 -10.70 -4.15 -8.44
CA VAL A 218 -9.78 -4.44 -9.55
C VAL A 218 -10.21 -5.70 -10.32
N LEU A 219 -10.59 -6.77 -9.61
CA LEU A 219 -11.06 -8.00 -10.25
C LEU A 219 -12.29 -7.75 -11.14
N LYS A 220 -13.22 -6.89 -10.69
CA LYS A 220 -14.37 -6.45 -11.50
C LYS A 220 -13.93 -5.77 -12.80
N THR A 221 -12.83 -5.01 -12.77
CA THR A 221 -12.36 -4.27 -13.94
C THR A 221 -11.88 -5.18 -15.08
N PHE A 222 -11.58 -6.46 -14.84
CA PHE A 222 -11.26 -7.43 -15.90
C PHE A 222 -12.41 -7.62 -16.90
N GLN A 223 -13.65 -7.26 -16.52
CA GLN A 223 -14.81 -7.29 -17.40
C GLN A 223 -15.05 -5.94 -18.10
N THR A 224 -14.26 -4.89 -17.81
CA THR A 224 -14.43 -3.57 -18.42
C THR A 224 -13.87 -3.57 -19.84
N PRO A 225 -14.69 -3.28 -20.86
CA PRO A 225 -14.23 -3.28 -22.26
C PRO A 225 -13.04 -2.35 -22.47
N ASN A 226 -12.07 -2.80 -23.27
CA ASN A 226 -10.87 -2.05 -23.67
C ASN A 226 -9.91 -1.65 -22.54
N LEU A 227 -10.17 -2.03 -21.29
CA LEU A 227 -9.26 -1.75 -20.18
C LEU A 227 -8.16 -2.82 -20.05
N TRP A 228 -8.52 -4.07 -20.30
CA TRP A 228 -7.63 -5.23 -20.26
C TRP A 228 -7.72 -5.98 -21.58
N LYS A 229 -6.60 -6.50 -22.07
CA LYS A 229 -6.58 -7.43 -23.19
C LYS A 229 -6.89 -8.83 -22.66
N ASP A 230 -7.80 -9.57 -23.30
CA ASP A 230 -8.17 -10.92 -22.89
C ASP A 230 -6.96 -11.86 -22.74
N ALA A 231 -6.00 -11.77 -23.66
CA ALA A 231 -4.74 -12.52 -23.59
C ALA A 231 -3.95 -12.21 -22.31
N HIS A 232 -3.92 -10.94 -21.87
CA HIS A 232 -3.26 -10.54 -20.63
C HIS A 232 -4.04 -11.03 -19.40
N ILE A 233 -5.38 -10.97 -19.42
CA ILE A 233 -6.20 -11.50 -18.32
C ILE A 233 -5.92 -12.99 -18.16
N GLN A 234 -6.00 -13.74 -19.26
CA GLN A 234 -5.73 -15.18 -19.28
C GLN A 234 -4.34 -15.46 -18.72
N GLU A 235 -3.30 -14.79 -19.22
CA GLU A 235 -1.94 -15.00 -18.75
C GLU A 235 -1.77 -14.73 -17.25
N ILE A 236 -2.40 -13.66 -16.73
CA ILE A 236 -2.39 -13.32 -15.30
C ILE A 236 -3.00 -14.47 -14.47
N VAL A 237 -4.20 -14.93 -14.81
CA VAL A 237 -4.90 -15.96 -13.99
C VAL A 237 -4.40 -17.38 -14.21
N GLU A 238 -3.83 -17.66 -15.39
CA GLU A 238 -3.28 -18.97 -15.75
C GLU A 238 -1.88 -19.16 -15.17
N LYS A 239 -0.94 -18.25 -15.44
CA LYS A 239 0.48 -18.44 -15.09
C LYS A 239 0.82 -18.01 -13.67
N PHE A 240 0.22 -16.92 -13.19
CA PHE A 240 0.58 -16.30 -11.91
C PHE A 240 -0.47 -16.62 -10.83
N GLY A 241 -1.73 -16.34 -11.15
CA GLY A 241 -2.84 -16.43 -10.22
C GLY A 241 -3.11 -15.11 -9.51
N VAL A 242 -4.28 -15.04 -8.88
CA VAL A 242 -4.79 -13.82 -8.23
C VAL A 242 -5.19 -14.13 -6.80
N VAL A 243 -4.82 -13.25 -5.88
CA VAL A 243 -5.39 -13.21 -4.53
C VAL A 243 -6.24 -11.95 -4.43
N CYS A 244 -7.55 -12.14 -4.47
CA CYS A 244 -8.53 -11.07 -4.43
C CYS A 244 -9.10 -10.94 -3.02
N VAL A 245 -8.91 -9.78 -2.39
CA VAL A 245 -9.53 -9.47 -1.10
C VAL A 245 -10.90 -8.84 -1.33
N SER A 246 -11.91 -9.43 -0.70
CA SER A 246 -13.31 -9.00 -0.83
C SER A 246 -13.55 -7.65 -0.15
N ARG A 247 -14.45 -6.83 -0.73
CA ARG A 247 -14.85 -5.51 -0.23
C ARG A 247 -16.37 -5.38 -0.22
N MET A 248 -16.91 -4.42 0.53
CA MET A 248 -18.36 -4.19 0.55
C MET A 248 -18.87 -3.73 -0.81
N GLY A 249 -20.07 -4.20 -1.17
CA GLY A 249 -20.68 -3.89 -2.47
C GLY A 249 -20.05 -4.64 -3.66
N HIS A 250 -19.10 -5.55 -3.41
CA HIS A 250 -18.50 -6.39 -4.45
C HIS A 250 -18.80 -7.87 -4.23
N ASN A 251 -19.05 -8.59 -5.32
CA ASN A 251 -19.27 -10.03 -5.33
C ASN A 251 -18.26 -10.73 -6.26
N PRO A 252 -17.03 -11.03 -5.77
CA PRO A 252 -15.99 -11.65 -6.59
C PRO A 252 -16.40 -12.97 -7.24
N LYS A 253 -17.26 -13.76 -6.57
CA LYS A 253 -17.74 -15.05 -7.09
C LYS A 253 -18.60 -14.87 -8.35
N GLU A 254 -19.39 -13.80 -8.40
CA GLU A 254 -20.20 -13.44 -9.55
C GLU A 254 -19.32 -12.94 -10.71
N TYR A 255 -18.29 -12.13 -10.42
CA TYR A 255 -17.34 -11.67 -11.43
C TYR A 255 -16.59 -12.85 -12.08
N ILE A 256 -16.19 -13.84 -11.28
CA ILE A 256 -15.55 -15.05 -11.77
C ILE A 256 -16.51 -15.89 -12.63
N SER A 257 -17.76 -16.07 -12.18
CA SER A 257 -18.77 -16.85 -12.92
C SER A 257 -19.19 -16.17 -14.23
N GLY A 258 -19.23 -14.83 -14.26
CA GLY A 258 -19.64 -14.05 -15.43
C GLY A 258 -18.55 -13.89 -16.51
N SER A 259 -17.31 -14.33 -16.26
CA SER A 259 -16.23 -14.27 -17.24
C SER A 259 -15.75 -15.69 -17.61
N PRO A 260 -15.79 -16.11 -18.89
CA PRO A 260 -15.31 -17.42 -19.29
C PRO A 260 -13.84 -17.67 -18.93
N ILE A 261 -12.98 -16.65 -19.06
CA ILE A 261 -11.55 -16.73 -18.74
C ILE A 261 -11.37 -16.94 -17.23
N LEU A 262 -12.02 -16.11 -16.40
CA LEU A 262 -11.89 -16.23 -14.94
C LEU A 262 -12.48 -17.54 -14.42
N HIS A 263 -13.63 -17.95 -14.97
CA HIS A 263 -14.27 -19.20 -14.57
C HIS A 263 -13.39 -20.43 -14.86
N ARG A 264 -12.69 -20.45 -16.00
CA ARG A 264 -11.76 -21.52 -16.40
C ARG A 264 -10.59 -21.66 -15.43
N TYR A 265 -10.02 -20.54 -15.01
CA TYR A 265 -8.84 -20.51 -14.11
C TYR A 265 -9.19 -20.22 -12.64
N ARG A 266 -10.46 -20.41 -12.24
CA ARG A 266 -10.95 -20.12 -10.87
C ARG A 266 -10.17 -20.81 -9.74
N HIS A 267 -9.53 -21.94 -10.03
CA HIS A 267 -8.72 -22.69 -9.06
C HIS A 267 -7.44 -21.95 -8.66
N ASN A 268 -6.96 -21.01 -9.49
CA ASN A 268 -5.80 -20.15 -9.22
C ASN A 268 -6.22 -18.71 -8.82
N ILE A 269 -7.50 -18.52 -8.48
CA ILE A 269 -8.06 -17.27 -7.97
C ILE A 269 -8.50 -17.49 -6.53
N HIS A 270 -7.74 -16.93 -5.59
CA HIS A 270 -7.99 -17.03 -4.15
C HIS A 270 -8.85 -15.86 -3.68
N LEU A 271 -10.00 -16.16 -3.09
CA LEU A 271 -10.91 -15.15 -2.54
C LEU A 271 -10.71 -15.04 -1.02
N ALA A 272 -9.95 -14.03 -0.61
CA ALA A 272 -9.75 -13.72 0.79
C ALA A 272 -10.92 -12.88 1.33
N ARG A 273 -11.41 -13.24 2.52
CA ARG A 273 -12.45 -12.49 3.23
C ARG A 273 -11.79 -11.55 4.23
N GLU A 274 -12.01 -10.25 4.08
CA GLU A 274 -11.71 -9.28 5.12
C GLU A 274 -12.83 -9.34 6.18
N PRO A 275 -12.54 -9.67 7.45
CA PRO A 275 -13.54 -9.68 8.51
C PRO A 275 -13.97 -8.27 8.94
N VAL A 276 -13.08 -7.27 8.85
CA VAL A 276 -13.36 -5.91 9.32
C VAL A 276 -13.59 -4.99 8.13
N GLN A 277 -14.80 -4.43 8.03
CA GLN A 277 -15.12 -3.49 6.96
C GLN A 277 -14.22 -2.25 7.05
N ASN A 278 -13.35 -2.11 6.06
CA ASN A 278 -12.56 -0.91 5.84
C ASN A 278 -12.84 -0.49 4.40
N GLU A 279 -13.36 0.71 4.18
CA GLU A 279 -13.67 1.26 2.84
C GLU A 279 -12.84 2.50 2.51
N LEU A 280 -11.71 2.67 3.20
CA LEU A 280 -10.77 3.77 2.98
C LEU A 280 -10.14 3.74 1.58
N SER A 281 -10.48 4.71 0.73
CA SER A 281 -9.86 4.91 -0.58
C SER A 281 -8.86 6.06 -0.58
N SER A 282 -7.84 6.00 -1.45
CA SER A 282 -6.95 7.14 -1.66
C SER A 282 -7.69 8.38 -2.17
N THR A 283 -8.79 8.21 -2.91
CA THR A 283 -9.64 9.33 -3.36
C THR A 283 -10.28 10.05 -2.18
N TYR A 284 -10.77 9.30 -1.18
CA TYR A 284 -11.26 9.89 0.06
C TYR A 284 -10.15 10.66 0.79
N VAL A 285 -8.96 10.08 0.91
CA VAL A 285 -7.81 10.73 1.55
C VAL A 285 -7.43 12.03 0.86
N ARG A 286 -7.31 12.05 -0.47
CA ARG A 286 -7.00 13.28 -1.23
C ARG A 286 -8.07 14.36 -1.02
N ARG A 287 -9.36 13.98 -0.99
CA ARG A 287 -10.46 14.91 -0.72
C ARG A 287 -10.41 15.46 0.71
N ALA A 288 -10.15 14.62 1.70
CA ALA A 288 -10.01 15.05 3.09
C ALA A 288 -8.84 16.03 3.25
N LEU A 289 -7.69 15.73 2.66
CA LEU A 289 -6.52 16.61 2.65
C LEU A 289 -6.79 17.96 1.99
N SER A 290 -7.45 17.97 0.81
CA SER A 290 -7.76 19.21 0.11
C SER A 290 -8.77 20.10 0.84
N GLN A 291 -9.55 19.52 1.75
CA GLN A 291 -10.51 20.20 2.64
C GLN A 291 -9.91 20.56 4.01
N GLY A 292 -8.64 20.26 4.25
CA GLY A 292 -7.99 20.51 5.55
C GLY A 292 -8.46 19.58 6.67
N HIS A 293 -9.15 18.48 6.34
CA HIS A 293 -9.56 17.50 7.32
C HIS A 293 -8.39 16.61 7.76
N SER A 294 -8.44 16.15 9.01
CA SER A 294 -7.47 15.19 9.52
C SER A 294 -7.58 13.86 8.80
N VAL A 295 -6.43 13.29 8.44
CA VAL A 295 -6.30 11.93 7.93
C VAL A 295 -5.50 11.03 8.87
N LYS A 296 -5.34 11.45 10.14
CA LYS A 296 -4.70 10.64 11.18
C LYS A 296 -5.42 9.30 11.30
N TYR A 297 -4.64 8.22 11.48
CA TYR A 297 -5.10 6.82 11.55
C TYR A 297 -5.62 6.22 10.23
N LEU A 298 -5.72 7.02 9.16
CA LEU A 298 -6.03 6.50 7.81
C LEU A 298 -4.75 6.11 7.04
N LEU A 299 -3.63 6.75 7.38
CA LEU A 299 -2.29 6.49 6.84
C LEU A 299 -1.30 6.36 7.99
N PRO A 300 -0.13 5.74 7.77
CA PRO A 300 0.97 5.80 8.72
C PRO A 300 1.42 7.24 8.96
N ASP A 301 1.78 7.58 10.20
CA ASP A 301 2.13 8.95 10.59
C ASP A 301 3.29 9.53 9.76
N ALA A 302 4.29 8.71 9.42
CA ALA A 302 5.40 9.11 8.55
C ALA A 302 4.94 9.55 7.16
N VAL A 303 3.90 8.92 6.60
CA VAL A 303 3.31 9.31 5.31
C VAL A 303 2.56 10.64 5.43
N ILE A 304 1.85 10.84 6.54
CA ILE A 304 1.14 12.10 6.82
C ILE A 304 2.14 13.26 6.91
N THR A 305 3.25 13.08 7.62
CA THR A 305 4.33 14.07 7.71
C THR A 305 4.91 14.37 6.33
N TYR A 306 5.24 13.34 5.55
CA TYR A 306 5.75 13.51 4.19
C TYR A 306 4.82 14.33 3.28
N ILE A 307 3.52 14.03 3.31
CA ILE A 307 2.49 14.75 2.54
C ILE A 307 2.47 16.23 2.91
N LYS A 308 2.55 16.55 4.21
CA LYS A 308 2.56 17.93 4.71
C LYS A 308 3.82 18.67 4.27
N ASP A 309 4.99 18.07 4.47
CA ASP A 309 6.28 18.68 4.16
C ASP A 309 6.43 19.00 2.66
N HIS A 310 5.81 18.19 1.79
CA HIS A 310 5.85 18.36 0.33
C HIS A 310 4.61 19.04 -0.23
N ASN A 311 3.69 19.53 0.61
CA ASN A 311 2.44 20.21 0.22
C ASN A 311 1.59 19.41 -0.81
N LEU A 312 1.61 18.09 -0.72
CA LEU A 312 0.88 17.22 -1.65
C LEU A 312 -0.62 17.24 -1.38
N TYR A 313 -1.42 17.13 -2.44
CA TYR A 313 -2.89 17.04 -2.37
C TYR A 313 -3.60 18.27 -1.79
N THR A 314 -2.94 19.43 -1.79
CA THR A 314 -3.52 20.71 -1.37
C THR A 314 -4.42 21.31 -2.47
N ARG A 315 -5.40 22.13 -2.06
CA ARG A 315 -6.38 22.76 -2.99
C ARG A 315 -5.72 23.62 -4.06
N ASP A 316 -4.55 24.19 -3.76
CA ASP A 316 -3.83 25.10 -4.64
C ASP A 316 -2.79 24.38 -5.55
N GLY A 317 -2.67 23.04 -5.42
CA GLY A 317 -1.73 22.23 -6.20
C GLY A 317 -2.20 21.83 -7.60
N SER A 318 -3.44 22.13 -7.99
CA SER A 318 -3.90 21.97 -9.38
C SER A 318 -3.65 23.26 -10.15
N CYS A 319 -2.43 23.47 -10.67
CA CYS A 319 -2.10 24.32 -11.83
C CYS A 319 -0.57 24.47 -12.00
N LYS A 320 0.12 23.41 -12.44
CA LYS A 320 1.34 23.54 -13.27
C LYS A 320 1.33 22.48 -14.37
N GLY A 321 0.22 22.42 -15.11
CA GLY A 321 0.20 21.94 -16.49
C GLY A 321 -0.07 23.15 -17.36
N SER A 322 0.78 23.43 -18.33
CA SER A 322 0.70 24.58 -19.23
C SER A 322 -0.70 24.74 -19.83
N GLY A 323 -1.42 25.78 -19.38
CA GLY A 323 -2.70 26.15 -19.96
C GLY A 323 -2.49 26.92 -21.26
N THR A 324 -2.95 26.35 -22.37
CA THR A 324 -3.33 27.14 -23.54
C THR A 324 -4.84 27.37 -23.44
N GLN A 325 -5.25 28.56 -23.00
CA GLN A 325 -6.56 29.14 -23.32
C GLN A 325 -6.53 29.49 -24.82
N ARG A 326 -7.56 29.40 -25.68
CA ARG A 326 -9.03 29.42 -25.65
C ARG A 326 -9.46 28.85 -27.04
N ASN A 327 -10.64 28.25 -27.25
CA ASN A 327 -11.87 28.99 -27.55
C ASN A 327 -13.08 28.03 -27.51
N GLU A 328 -14.19 28.58 -27.04
CA GLU A 328 -15.51 27.94 -26.95
C GLU A 328 -16.15 27.77 -28.34
N GLY A 329 -16.72 26.60 -28.59
CA GLY A 329 -17.59 26.32 -29.72
C GLY A 329 -18.66 25.30 -29.32
N LYS A 330 -19.87 25.81 -29.04
CA LYS A 330 -21.10 25.02 -28.87
C LYS A 330 -21.30 24.07 -30.06
N THR A 331 -21.53 22.79 -29.81
CA THR A 331 -22.48 21.99 -30.61
C THR A 331 -23.11 20.89 -29.74
N SER A 332 -24.44 20.85 -29.76
CA SER A 332 -25.26 19.81 -29.16
C SER A 332 -25.30 18.57 -30.06
N TRP A 333 -25.27 17.39 -29.46
CA TRP A 333 -25.66 16.11 -30.08
C TRP A 333 -26.40 15.35 -28.98
N GLY A 334 -27.66 14.93 -29.11
CA GLY A 334 -28.40 14.47 -30.28
C GLY A 334 -28.74 13.00 -30.03
N GLU A 335 -29.94 12.72 -29.53
CA GLU A 335 -30.46 11.38 -29.25
C GLU A 335 -30.58 10.51 -30.53
N PRO A 336 -30.51 9.16 -30.42
CA PRO A 336 -30.54 8.28 -31.58
C PRO A 336 -31.96 8.10 -32.17
N ALA A 337 -32.02 8.14 -33.51
CA ALA A 337 -33.23 8.07 -34.30
C ALA A 337 -33.91 6.67 -34.29
N THR A 338 -35.23 6.66 -34.10
CA THR A 338 -36.13 5.52 -34.39
C THR A 338 -36.52 5.47 -35.87
N PRO A 339 -36.65 4.27 -36.49
CA PRO A 339 -37.06 4.13 -37.89
C PRO A 339 -38.58 4.30 -38.08
N PRO A 340 -39.05 4.74 -39.27
CA PRO A 340 -40.45 5.03 -39.50
C PRO A 340 -41.29 3.75 -39.68
N ARG A 341 -42.49 3.76 -39.07
CA ARG A 341 -43.58 2.83 -39.35
C ARG A 341 -44.22 3.17 -40.69
N SER A 342 -44.41 2.17 -41.54
CA SER A 342 -45.32 2.21 -42.68
C SER A 342 -46.78 2.23 -42.20
N SER A 343 -47.57 3.13 -42.77
CA SER A 343 -49.01 3.27 -42.57
C SER A 343 -49.80 2.19 -43.30
N SER A 344 -50.74 1.56 -42.60
CA SER A 344 -52.08 1.19 -43.10
C SER A 344 -53.04 1.27 -41.92
#